data_AF-A0A7T5RU71-F1
#
_entry.id   AF-A0A7T5RU71-F1
#
_cell.length_a   1.000
_cell.length_b   1.000
_cell.length_c   1.000
_cell.angle_alpha   90.00
_cell.angle_beta   90.00
_cell.angle_gamma   90.00
#
_symmetry.space_group_name_H-M   'P 1'
#
loop_
_entity.id
_entity.type
_entity.pdbx_description
1 polymer ?
#
loop_
_entity_poly.entity_id
_entity_poly.type
_entity_poly.pdbx_seq_one_letter_code
_entity_poly.pdbx_strand_id
1 'polypeptide(L)'
;MLDSPRTGDYFGGRAAELAGIIVDPNVQQHGIGTHLVGEFVREHTPDRLTAYTRNPSVLRVLGNVGMVDDVLRHSDPERIAATLQHATVHDGVLYHIDRYAPDGLYGTFDPATRQYNGEILQERCVMLDNKNSALAVSVDLTGGER
;
A
#
# COMPACT_ATOMS: atom_id res chain seq x y z
N MET A 1 -27.19 -3.65 21.55
CA MET A 1 -27.09 -2.34 20.89
C MET A 1 -25.66 -2.26 20.40
N LEU A 2 -25.43 -2.52 19.11
CA LEU A 2 -24.10 -2.56 18.52
C LEU A 2 -23.76 -1.11 18.11
N ASP A 3 -22.71 -0.56 18.70
CA ASP A 3 -22.18 0.74 18.30
C ASP A 3 -21.78 0.68 16.83
N SER A 4 -22.45 1.49 16.02
CA SER A 4 -22.03 1.74 14.64
C SER A 4 -20.76 2.60 14.70
N PRO A 5 -19.70 2.28 13.92
CA PRO A 5 -18.51 3.11 13.91
C PRO A 5 -18.89 4.51 13.43
N ARG A 6 -18.58 5.52 14.26
CA ARG A 6 -18.93 6.91 14.01
C ARG A 6 -18.27 7.36 12.70
N THR A 7 -19.10 7.86 11.79
CA THR A 7 -18.78 8.40 10.47
C THR A 7 -17.94 9.70 10.50
N GLY A 8 -17.13 9.93 11.56
CA GLY A 8 -16.39 11.17 11.78
C GLY A 8 -14.91 11.04 12.17
N ASP A 9 -14.39 9.84 12.45
CA ASP A 9 -13.06 9.69 13.12
C ASP A 9 -11.83 9.65 12.19
N TYR A 10 -11.97 9.84 10.87
CA TYR A 10 -10.82 9.78 9.95
C TYR A 10 -10.27 11.14 9.51
N PHE A 11 -10.95 12.25 9.82
CA PHE A 11 -10.40 13.59 9.62
C PHE A 11 -9.61 13.99 10.87
N GLY A 12 -8.29 13.70 10.87
CA GLY A 12 -7.38 14.09 11.95
C GLY A 12 -6.26 13.11 12.33
N GLY A 13 -6.13 11.97 11.64
CA GLY A 13 -5.10 10.96 11.93
C GLY A 13 -3.70 11.28 11.37
N ARG A 14 -2.66 10.72 12.00
CA ARG A 14 -1.27 10.79 11.54
C ARG A 14 -1.02 9.71 10.48
N ALA A 15 -0.99 10.12 9.22
CA ALA A 15 -0.59 9.25 8.11
C ALA A 15 0.89 9.43 7.78
N ALA A 16 1.58 8.32 7.47
CA ALA A 16 2.90 8.36 6.86
C ALA A 16 2.87 7.68 5.49
N GLU A 17 3.36 8.38 4.47
CA GLU A 17 3.48 7.85 3.11
C GLU A 17 4.88 7.25 2.91
N LEU A 18 4.92 5.99 2.49
CA LEU A 18 6.13 5.33 2.06
C LEU A 18 6.45 5.69 0.61
N ALA A 19 7.18 6.79 0.41
CA ALA A 19 7.56 7.27 -0.92
C ALA A 19 8.65 6.43 -1.59
N GLY A 20 9.52 5.76 -0.80
CA GLY A 20 10.56 4.89 -1.34
C GLY A 20 11.42 4.23 -0.28
N ILE A 21 11.91 3.02 -0.59
CA ILE A 21 12.94 2.31 0.18
C ILE A 21 13.96 1.78 -0.81
N ILE A 22 15.24 1.99 -0.51
CA ILE A 22 16.36 1.43 -1.27
C ILE A 22 17.14 0.52 -0.33
N VAL A 23 17.25 -0.76 -0.69
CA VAL A 23 18.10 -1.73 -0.01
C VAL A 23 19.13 -2.23 -1.01
N ASP A 24 20.40 -2.22 -0.60
CA ASP A 24 21.51 -2.70 -1.43
C ASP A 24 21.21 -4.12 -1.94
N PRO A 25 21.37 -4.40 -3.25
CA PRO A 25 21.02 -5.69 -3.84
C PRO A 25 21.64 -6.90 -3.13
N ASN A 26 22.86 -6.77 -2.60
CA ASN A 26 23.58 -7.87 -1.94
C ASN A 26 22.96 -8.28 -0.60
N VAL A 27 22.10 -7.43 -0.03
CA VAL A 27 21.46 -7.68 1.26
C VAL A 27 19.93 -7.66 1.18
N GLN A 28 19.36 -7.62 -0.03
CA GLN A 28 17.92 -7.83 -0.22
C GLN A 28 17.50 -9.23 0.26
N GLN A 29 16.19 -9.43 0.49
CA GLN A 29 15.61 -10.67 1.03
C GLN A 29 15.95 -11.00 2.50
N HIS A 30 16.70 -10.15 3.19
CA HIS A 30 17.02 -10.32 4.63
C HIS A 30 16.05 -9.56 5.56
N GLY A 31 14.88 -9.12 5.07
CA GLY A 31 13.88 -8.42 5.87
C GLY A 31 14.22 -6.97 6.24
N ILE A 32 15.33 -6.42 5.76
CA ILE A 32 15.82 -5.06 6.09
C ILE A 32 14.75 -3.97 5.84
N GLY A 33 14.09 -4.01 4.67
CA GLY A 33 13.06 -3.02 4.34
C GLY A 33 11.89 -3.05 5.32
N THR A 34 11.43 -4.24 5.69
CA THR A 34 10.38 -4.42 6.71
C THR A 34 10.84 -3.90 8.06
N HIS A 35 12.08 -4.21 8.47
CA HIS A 35 12.64 -3.74 9.73
C HIS A 35 12.68 -2.21 9.79
N LEU A 36 13.22 -1.55 8.76
CA LEU A 36 13.31 -0.07 8.72
C LEU A 36 11.94 0.60 8.85
N VAL A 37 10.94 0.12 8.12
CA VAL A 37 9.57 0.66 8.22
C VAL A 37 8.96 0.35 9.59
N GLY A 38 9.20 -0.84 10.13
CA GLY A 38 8.73 -1.22 11.46
C GLY A 38 9.33 -0.36 12.58
N GLU A 39 10.62 -0.05 12.52
CA GLU A 39 11.28 0.88 13.47
C GLU A 39 10.66 2.28 13.37
N PHE A 40 10.49 2.81 12.14
CA PHE A 40 9.83 4.09 11.93
C PHE A 40 8.43 4.14 12.55
N VAL A 41 7.63 3.09 12.32
CA VAL A 41 6.27 2.97 12.90
C VAL A 41 6.32 2.97 14.42
N ARG A 42 7.27 2.25 15.02
CA ARG A 42 7.39 2.19 16.48
C ARG A 42 7.78 3.54 17.09
N GLU A 43 8.69 4.25 16.43
CA GLU A 43 9.19 5.54 16.90
C GLU A 43 8.16 6.67 16.72
N HIS A 44 7.51 6.73 15.56
CA HIS A 44 6.65 7.86 15.20
C HIS A 44 5.17 7.58 15.45
N THR A 45 4.80 6.30 15.64
CA THR A 45 3.43 5.84 15.92
C THR A 45 2.37 6.38 14.94
N PRO A 46 2.57 6.34 13.61
CA PRO A 46 1.54 6.76 12.69
C PRO A 46 0.30 5.87 12.84
N ASP A 47 -0.88 6.45 12.64
CA ASP A 47 -2.14 5.72 12.72
C ASP A 47 -2.35 4.85 11.46
N ARG A 48 -1.70 5.22 10.35
CA ARG A 48 -1.72 4.49 9.10
C ARG A 48 -0.46 4.67 8.27
N LEU A 49 -0.15 3.66 7.47
CA LEU A 49 0.82 3.71 6.39
C LEU A 49 0.11 3.74 5.05
N THR A 50 0.59 4.60 4.16
CA THR A 50 0.10 4.65 2.77
C THR A 50 1.27 4.46 1.80
N ALA A 51 1.00 3.94 0.61
CA ALA A 51 1.98 3.91 -0.46
C ALA A 51 1.32 3.90 -1.84
N TYR A 52 1.97 4.53 -2.81
CA TYR A 52 1.64 4.39 -4.23
C TYR A 52 2.69 3.53 -4.89
N THR A 53 2.30 2.33 -5.34
CA THR A 53 3.29 1.33 -5.78
C THR A 53 2.79 0.44 -6.90
N ARG A 54 3.74 -0.04 -7.71
CA ARG A 54 3.57 -1.17 -8.64
C ARG A 54 4.36 -2.40 -8.21
N ASN A 55 5.04 -2.31 -7.05
CA ASN A 55 6.03 -3.28 -6.61
C ASN A 55 5.45 -4.17 -5.50
N PRO A 56 5.31 -5.50 -5.74
CA PRO A 56 4.75 -6.41 -4.75
C PRO A 56 5.63 -6.55 -3.50
N SER A 57 6.92 -6.18 -3.54
CA SER A 57 7.75 -6.13 -2.33
C SER A 57 7.28 -5.04 -1.37
N VAL A 58 6.77 -3.90 -1.86
CA VAL A 58 6.21 -2.84 -1.02
C VAL A 58 4.93 -3.33 -0.34
N LEU A 59 4.07 -4.05 -1.09
CA LEU A 59 2.85 -4.65 -0.53
C LEU A 59 3.17 -5.60 0.62
N ARG A 60 4.19 -6.45 0.46
CA ARG A 60 4.66 -7.36 1.53
C ARG A 60 5.20 -6.61 2.75
N VAL A 61 5.97 -5.54 2.54
CA VAL A 61 6.48 -4.71 3.65
C VAL A 61 5.32 -4.11 4.43
N LEU A 62 4.34 -3.50 3.75
CA LEU A 62 3.17 -2.91 4.41
C LEU A 62 2.31 -3.97 5.12
N GLY A 63 2.08 -5.11 4.47
CA GLY A 63 1.32 -6.21 5.08
C GLY A 63 1.99 -6.76 6.34
N ASN A 64 3.31 -6.95 6.31
CA ASN A 64 4.05 -7.39 7.50
C ASN A 64 4.02 -6.36 8.62
N VAL A 65 4.22 -5.08 8.31
CA VAL A 65 4.27 -4.01 9.33
C VAL A 65 2.89 -3.76 9.95
N GLY A 66 1.83 -3.78 9.14
CA GLY A 66 0.46 -3.62 9.64
C GLY A 66 -0.23 -4.91 10.06
N MET A 67 0.46 -6.05 9.99
CA MET A 67 -0.08 -7.37 10.31
C MET A 67 -1.35 -7.71 9.50
N VAL A 68 -1.32 -7.42 8.19
CA VAL A 68 -2.40 -7.68 7.23
C VAL A 68 -1.92 -8.68 6.18
N ASP A 69 -2.62 -9.80 6.04
CA ASP A 69 -2.29 -10.87 5.09
C ASP A 69 -2.37 -10.41 3.63
N ASP A 70 -3.35 -9.55 3.32
CA ASP A 70 -3.57 -9.03 1.96
C ASP A 70 -3.96 -7.56 1.99
N VAL A 71 -2.98 -6.69 1.69
CA VAL A 71 -3.17 -5.23 1.75
C VAL A 71 -4.00 -4.66 0.60
N LEU A 72 -4.43 -5.50 -0.35
CA LEU A 72 -5.31 -5.10 -1.45
C LEU A 72 -6.79 -5.32 -1.12
N ARG A 73 -7.09 -6.01 -0.01
CA ARG A 73 -8.45 -6.28 0.45
C ARG A 73 -8.82 -5.30 1.55
N HIS A 74 -9.51 -4.24 1.16
CA HIS A 74 -10.05 -3.27 2.11
C HIS A 74 -11.51 -3.60 2.43
N SER A 75 -11.92 -3.41 3.68
CA SER A 75 -13.31 -3.58 4.11
C SER A 75 -14.25 -2.50 3.57
N ASP A 76 -13.72 -1.29 3.32
CA ASP A 76 -14.43 -0.13 2.78
C ASP A 76 -13.49 0.68 1.87
N PRO A 77 -13.24 0.22 0.63
CA PRO A 77 -12.29 0.85 -0.27
C PRO A 77 -12.74 2.26 -0.68
N GLU A 78 -14.04 2.50 -0.86
CA GLU A 78 -14.58 3.82 -1.22
C GLU A 78 -14.26 4.87 -0.16
N ARG A 79 -14.43 4.52 1.12
CA ARG A 79 -14.08 5.43 2.22
C ARG A 79 -12.59 5.69 2.31
N ILE A 80 -11.75 4.67 2.05
CA ILE A 80 -10.29 4.87 2.03
C ILE A 80 -9.89 5.77 0.86
N ALA A 81 -10.48 5.57 -0.33
CA ALA A 81 -10.22 6.40 -1.50
C ALA A 81 -10.48 7.88 -1.23
N ALA A 82 -11.54 8.20 -0.47
CA ALA A 82 -11.85 9.58 -0.08
C ALA A 82 -10.75 10.24 0.79
N THR A 83 -9.87 9.45 1.41
CA THR A 83 -8.75 9.95 2.23
C THR A 83 -7.41 9.97 1.48
N LEU A 84 -7.32 9.29 0.33
CA LEU A 84 -6.10 9.20 -0.47
C LEU A 84 -6.20 10.13 -1.66
N GLN A 85 -5.20 10.99 -1.82
CA GLN A 85 -5.18 11.95 -2.92
C GLN A 85 -5.19 11.23 -4.27
N HIS A 86 -6.18 11.56 -5.11
CA HIS A 86 -6.35 10.99 -6.46
C HIS A 86 -6.52 9.46 -6.51
N ALA A 87 -6.97 8.85 -5.42
CA ALA A 87 -7.32 7.44 -5.43
C ALA A 87 -8.69 7.18 -6.09
N THR A 88 -8.76 6.10 -6.86
CA THR A 88 -9.94 5.57 -7.54
C THR A 88 -10.10 4.10 -7.15
N VAL A 89 -11.33 3.68 -6.89
CA VAL A 89 -11.65 2.26 -6.64
C VAL A 89 -12.03 1.58 -7.94
N HIS A 90 -11.48 0.39 -8.19
CA HIS A 90 -11.89 -0.51 -9.26
C HIS A 90 -11.89 -1.96 -8.73
N ASP A 91 -13.04 -2.64 -8.80
CA ASP A 91 -13.25 -3.99 -8.28
C ASP A 91 -12.74 -4.18 -6.82
N GLY A 92 -13.02 -3.18 -5.97
CA GLY A 92 -12.64 -3.18 -4.56
C GLY A 92 -11.15 -2.91 -4.28
N VAL A 93 -10.34 -2.71 -5.31
CA VAL A 93 -8.91 -2.35 -5.20
C VAL A 93 -8.73 -0.86 -5.47
N LEU A 94 -7.82 -0.24 -4.72
CA LEU A 94 -7.49 1.17 -4.80
C LEU A 94 -6.34 1.44 -5.76
N TYR A 95 -6.49 2.45 -6.62
CA TYR A 95 -5.50 2.85 -7.61
C TYR A 95 -5.31 4.35 -7.62
N HIS A 96 -4.12 4.81 -7.96
CA HIS A 96 -3.90 6.17 -8.47
C HIS A 96 -3.66 6.05 -9.97
N ILE A 97 -4.63 6.50 -10.77
CA ILE A 97 -4.54 6.48 -12.23
C ILE A 97 -3.59 7.60 -12.68
N ASP A 98 -2.77 7.33 -13.69
CA ASP A 98 -1.80 8.28 -14.25
C ASP A 98 -0.86 8.92 -13.20
N ARG A 99 -0.44 8.12 -12.21
CA ARG A 99 0.51 8.53 -11.18
C ARG A 99 1.89 8.84 -11.74
N TYR A 100 2.35 8.04 -12.71
CA TYR A 100 3.67 8.15 -13.31
C TYR A 100 3.60 8.72 -14.74
N ALA A 101 4.75 9.11 -15.29
CA ALA A 101 4.86 9.58 -16.66
C ALA A 101 4.39 8.49 -17.66
N PRO A 102 4.05 8.85 -18.92
CA PRO A 102 3.48 7.93 -19.92
C PRO A 102 4.29 6.66 -20.24
N ASP A 103 5.59 6.69 -19.99
CA ASP A 103 6.51 5.56 -20.14
C ASP A 103 6.56 4.64 -18.90
N GLY A 104 5.86 5.02 -17.83
CA GLY A 104 5.86 4.38 -16.54
C GLY A 104 7.16 4.62 -15.76
N LEU A 105 7.21 4.11 -14.52
CA LEU A 105 8.38 4.29 -13.64
C LEU A 105 9.54 3.32 -13.97
N TYR A 106 9.24 2.15 -14.53
CA TYR A 106 10.15 1.00 -14.58
C TYR A 106 10.46 0.49 -16.00
N GLY A 107 9.94 1.14 -17.04
CA GLY A 107 10.19 0.77 -18.44
C GLY A 107 9.82 -0.69 -18.76
N THR A 108 10.83 -1.48 -19.14
CA THR A 108 10.67 -2.92 -19.48
C THR A 108 10.67 -3.85 -18.25
N PHE A 109 11.16 -3.39 -17.10
CA PHE A 109 11.32 -4.22 -15.90
C PHE A 109 10.27 -3.91 -14.84
N ASP A 110 9.01 -3.86 -15.26
CA ASP A 110 7.89 -3.49 -14.39
C ASP A 110 7.69 -4.51 -13.26
N PRO A 111 7.85 -4.13 -11.98
CA PRO A 111 7.63 -5.00 -10.85
C PRO A 111 6.21 -5.56 -10.75
N ALA A 112 5.21 -4.95 -11.41
CA ALA A 112 3.83 -5.45 -11.44
C ALA A 112 3.72 -6.83 -12.11
N THR A 113 4.68 -7.20 -12.95
CA THR A 113 4.75 -8.54 -13.58
C THR A 113 5.17 -9.65 -12.61
N ARG A 114 5.55 -9.29 -11.38
CA ARG A 114 6.00 -10.24 -10.35
C ARG A 114 4.82 -10.69 -9.48
N GLN A 115 5.03 -11.81 -8.78
CA GLN A 115 3.99 -12.38 -7.94
C GLN A 115 3.76 -11.59 -6.64
N TYR A 116 2.50 -11.57 -6.20
CA TYR A 116 2.02 -11.19 -4.88
C TYR A 116 0.96 -12.21 -4.43
N ASN A 117 1.12 -12.80 -3.23
CA ASN A 117 0.21 -13.83 -2.69
C ASN A 117 -0.13 -14.98 -3.66
N GLY A 118 0.85 -15.40 -4.48
CA GLY A 118 0.72 -16.52 -5.41
C GLY A 118 0.22 -16.17 -6.81
N GLU A 119 -0.20 -14.91 -7.05
CA GLU A 119 -0.73 -14.43 -8.33
C GLU A 119 0.18 -13.35 -8.91
N ILE A 120 0.24 -13.23 -10.25
CA ILE A 120 0.94 -12.10 -10.88
C ILE A 120 0.15 -10.83 -10.56
N LEU A 121 0.83 -9.82 -10.00
CA LEU A 121 0.17 -8.63 -9.47
C LEU A 121 -0.62 -7.89 -10.55
N GLN A 122 -0.04 -7.76 -11.75
CA GLN A 122 -0.68 -7.12 -12.90
C GLN A 122 -1.94 -7.86 -13.37
N GLU A 123 -1.93 -9.20 -13.35
CA GLU A 123 -3.09 -10.01 -13.74
C GLU A 123 -4.22 -9.89 -12.71
N ARG A 124 -3.86 -9.84 -11.43
CA ARG A 124 -4.81 -9.66 -10.33
C ARG A 124 -5.38 -8.23 -10.27
N CYS A 125 -4.58 -7.23 -10.62
CA CYS A 125 -4.92 -5.81 -10.53
C CYS A 125 -4.88 -5.17 -11.92
N VAL A 126 -5.92 -5.42 -12.71
CA VAL A 126 -5.99 -5.10 -14.15
C VAL A 126 -5.67 -3.65 -14.52
N MET A 127 -5.96 -2.69 -13.63
CA MET A 127 -5.64 -1.27 -13.89
C MET A 127 -4.13 -0.99 -13.93
N LEU A 128 -3.29 -1.94 -13.51
CA LEU A 128 -1.84 -1.90 -13.69
C LEU A 128 -1.39 -2.18 -15.12
N ASP A 129 -2.26 -2.65 -16.02
CA ASP A 129 -1.93 -2.72 -17.45
C ASP A 129 -1.55 -1.35 -18.03
N ASN A 130 -2.15 -0.29 -17.49
CA ASN A 130 -1.62 1.06 -17.68
C ASN A 130 -0.36 1.23 -16.80
N LYS A 131 0.81 1.35 -17.45
CA LYS A 131 2.12 1.54 -16.80
C LYS A 131 2.22 2.82 -15.96
N ASN A 132 1.33 3.77 -16.19
CA ASN A 132 1.29 5.04 -15.49
C ASN A 132 0.52 4.93 -14.17
N SER A 133 -0.35 3.93 -14.04
CA SER A 133 -1.14 3.72 -12.83
C SER A 133 -0.28 3.14 -11.70
N ALA A 134 -0.72 3.35 -10.47
CA ALA A 134 -0.16 2.69 -9.29
C ALA A 134 -1.30 2.11 -8.45
N LEU A 135 -1.01 1.09 -7.63
CA LEU A 135 -1.87 0.75 -6.50
C LEU A 135 -1.76 1.86 -5.47
N ALA A 136 -2.88 2.28 -4.91
CA ALA A 136 -2.94 3.20 -3.78
C ALA A 136 -3.27 2.38 -2.53
N VAL A 137 -2.28 2.08 -1.71
CA VAL A 137 -2.44 1.17 -0.57
C VAL A 137 -2.52 1.98 0.71
N SER A 138 -3.42 1.58 1.61
CA SER A 138 -3.50 2.11 2.97
C SER A 138 -3.64 0.96 3.96
N VAL A 139 -2.81 0.95 4.99
CA VAL A 139 -2.85 -0.02 6.08
C VAL A 139 -3.00 0.74 7.39
N ASP A 140 -4.09 0.46 8.11
CA ASP A 140 -4.31 1.00 9.44
C ASP A 140 -3.41 0.26 10.45
N LEU A 141 -2.75 1.01 11.32
CA LEU A 141 -1.83 0.49 12.33
C LEU A 141 -2.43 0.47 13.75
N THR A 142 -3.63 1.05 13.89
CA THR A 142 -4.39 1.12 15.13
C THR A 142 -5.18 -0.18 15.34
N GLY A 143 -4.48 -1.26 15.68
CA GLY A 143 -5.10 -2.57 15.93
C GLY A 143 -4.28 -3.56 16.74
N GLY A 144 -2.97 -3.33 16.92
CA GLY A 144 -2.19 -4.09 17.88
C GLY A 144 -2.49 -3.59 19.29
N GLU A 145 -3.05 -4.45 20.14
CA GLU A 145 -3.09 -4.23 21.59
C GLU A 145 -1.71 -3.73 22.05
N ARG A 146 -1.69 -2.55 22.68
CA ARG A 146 -0.50 -1.97 23.31
C ARG A 146 -0.24 -2.62 24.66
#